data_AF-A0A8D5JPQ6-F1
#
_entry.id   AF-A0A8D5JPQ6-F1
#
_cell.length_a   1.000
_cell.length_b   1.000
_cell.length_c   1.000
_cell.angle_alpha   90.00
_cell.angle_beta   90.00
_cell.angle_gamma   90.00
#
_symmetry.space_group_name_H-M   'P 1'
#
loop_
_entity.id
_entity.type
_entity.pdbx_description
1 polymer ?
#
loop_
_entity_poly.entity_id
_entity_poly.type
_entity_poly.pdbx_seq_one_letter_code
_entity_poly.pdbx_strand_id
1 'polypeptide(L)'
;MRYLALLTLLFTVFLFTPMGASSANLNSDIVRRVSSADRELSWVNKAIAKGETDENALDKAQEEYDKIFQYYAGSFDPSHPQIAALKNRIDAARNAMKGADDKKNLNIPIETNHKAVANLPHQMGNDLVAVASALRTLENRLNAAATSNNPGSYVAGVNSDLSIAKDKLSHFESLYKGRFPTDHQAYLQVTTRLQRDTKTAATLQAKVNSATHAQATVQKVSYGAEAKRMMNRYKERPLTSRLSKKYKGRMVWSKKIISFSEQDTIPLTTTFKLSDPIFGRIYFNHSLANTPVYSKSNMNKPEENTSYGYIFKLFIDGQKKTDSFGVFLTGNFNQDQGKTWATYQFAPNPIPFDKDFSREAAAWRRAAQGLSPGSHAIRFELWGVQGQFQSKEPVAVGEFSLVVAAGDRVAPGLTFPHDSYKGSNIEAVRRSMAEALVGPVAKNRNEVLKVAVTGNWKEGVYSDTKNRYRKISGTVLWYDENNDSVCRFTTYNFISNHAGGTNWTPLRFKSFCNGCPEGDTGCP
;
A
#
# COMPACT_ATOMS: atom_id res chain seq x y z
N MET A 1 -45.87 -23.49 7.95
CA MET A 1 -45.98 -23.40 9.42
C MET A 1 -46.37 -21.95 9.75
N ARG A 2 -47.63 -21.48 9.62
CA ARG A 2 -48.87 -21.79 10.36
C ARG A 2 -48.64 -21.94 11.86
N TYR A 3 -48.90 -20.87 12.62
CA TYR A 3 -49.59 -20.95 13.90
C TYR A 3 -50.56 -19.76 14.06
N LEU A 4 -51.83 -20.13 14.02
CA LEU A 4 -53.00 -19.43 14.50
C LEU A 4 -53.11 -19.78 16.00
N ALA A 5 -53.35 -18.82 16.88
CA ALA A 5 -53.70 -19.12 18.27
C ALA A 5 -54.86 -18.22 18.72
N LEU A 6 -56.02 -18.86 18.82
CA LEU A 6 -57.24 -18.46 19.52
C LEU A 6 -57.12 -18.97 20.97
N LEU A 7 -57.50 -18.18 21.99
CA LEU A 7 -58.29 -18.60 23.18
C LEU A 7 -58.35 -17.42 24.17
N THR A 8 -59.49 -16.78 24.39
CA THR A 8 -60.54 -17.11 25.40
C THR A 8 -60.08 -16.89 26.84
N LEU A 9 -60.61 -15.85 27.49
CA LEU A 9 -60.68 -15.76 28.94
C LEU A 9 -62.15 -15.50 29.34
N LEU A 10 -62.79 -16.54 29.87
CA LEU A 10 -64.06 -16.48 30.58
C LEU A 10 -63.80 -15.89 31.98
N PHE A 11 -64.59 -14.91 32.40
CA PHE A 11 -64.76 -14.57 33.80
C PHE A 11 -66.19 -14.91 34.21
N THR A 12 -66.32 -15.83 35.15
CA THR A 12 -67.57 -16.17 35.85
C THR A 12 -67.56 -15.39 37.17
N VAL A 13 -68.51 -14.48 37.37
CA VAL A 13 -68.82 -13.90 38.69
C VAL A 13 -70.31 -14.03 38.94
N PHE A 14 -70.62 -14.62 40.10
CA PHE A 14 -71.94 -14.88 40.64
C PHE A 14 -72.77 -13.61 40.83
N LEU A 15 -74.03 -13.70 40.42
CA LEU A 15 -75.08 -12.69 40.58
C LEU A 15 -75.64 -12.70 42.01
N PHE A 16 -75.60 -11.55 42.68
CA PHE A 16 -76.65 -11.16 43.63
C PHE A 16 -77.67 -10.33 42.84
N THR A 17 -78.90 -10.82 42.72
CA THR A 17 -80.03 -10.09 42.12
C THR A 17 -80.67 -9.14 43.13
N PRO A 18 -80.88 -7.86 42.77
CA PRO A 18 -82.11 -7.18 43.11
C PRO A 18 -83.06 -7.24 41.90
N MET A 19 -84.26 -7.76 42.17
CA MET A 19 -85.40 -7.62 41.29
C MET A 19 -85.75 -6.14 41.10
N GLY A 20 -85.99 -5.70 39.86
CA GLY A 20 -86.68 -4.43 39.59
C GLY A 20 -86.34 -3.77 38.26
N ALA A 21 -87.34 -3.73 37.37
CA ALA A 21 -87.46 -2.91 36.15
C ALA A 21 -86.71 -3.36 34.88
N SER A 22 -87.22 -4.40 34.21
CA SER A 22 -87.00 -4.58 32.77
C SER A 22 -87.94 -3.64 31.98
N SER A 23 -87.62 -2.36 31.91
CA SER A 23 -88.00 -1.59 30.73
C SER A 23 -86.98 -1.93 29.65
N ALA A 24 -87.32 -2.84 28.73
CA ALA A 24 -86.44 -3.26 27.64
C ALA A 24 -85.99 -2.09 26.72
N ASN A 25 -86.59 -0.91 26.88
CA ASN A 25 -86.24 0.30 26.17
C ASN A 25 -85.81 1.37 27.17
N LEU A 26 -84.66 2.00 26.93
CA LEU A 26 -84.29 3.25 27.59
C LEU A 26 -85.34 4.33 27.29
N ASN A 27 -85.59 5.20 28.26
CA ASN A 27 -86.38 6.41 28.03
C ASN A 27 -85.77 7.19 26.84
N SER A 28 -86.64 7.77 26.00
CA SER A 28 -86.27 8.61 24.85
C SER A 28 -85.24 9.69 25.19
N ASP A 29 -85.26 10.24 26.40
CA ASP A 29 -84.27 11.22 26.84
C ASP A 29 -82.86 10.62 27.01
N ILE A 30 -82.76 9.42 27.55
CA ILE A 30 -81.48 8.69 27.67
C ILE A 30 -80.96 8.37 26.26
N VAL A 31 -81.83 7.91 25.35
CA VAL A 31 -81.47 7.64 23.94
C VAL A 31 -80.97 8.90 23.24
N ARG A 32 -81.58 10.06 23.49
CA ARG A 32 -81.14 11.36 22.95
C ARG A 32 -79.73 11.72 23.43
N ARG A 33 -79.43 11.50 24.72
CA ARG A 33 -78.09 11.75 25.28
C ARG A 33 -77.04 10.79 24.72
N VAL A 34 -77.36 9.50 24.59
CA VAL A 34 -76.49 8.52 23.92
C VAL A 34 -76.18 8.96 22.49
N SER A 35 -77.19 9.41 21.74
CA SER A 35 -77.01 9.91 20.36
C SER A 35 -76.16 11.18 20.31
N SER A 36 -76.28 12.06 21.32
CA SER A 36 -75.44 13.25 21.44
C SER A 36 -73.98 12.88 21.69
N ALA A 37 -73.71 11.97 22.62
CA ALA A 37 -72.36 11.46 22.89
C ALA A 37 -71.74 10.79 21.65
N ASP A 38 -72.52 10.01 20.90
CA ASP A 38 -72.07 9.36 19.67
C ASP A 38 -71.69 10.36 18.56
N ARG A 39 -72.41 11.50 18.48
CA ARG A 39 -72.04 12.58 17.57
C ARG A 39 -70.68 13.18 17.94
N GLU A 40 -70.41 13.40 19.22
CA GLU A 40 -69.11 13.90 19.68
C GLU A 40 -67.98 12.89 19.43
N LEU A 41 -68.22 11.60 19.66
CA LEU A 41 -67.25 10.53 19.34
C LEU A 41 -66.92 10.43 17.84
N SER A 42 -67.85 10.81 16.96
CA SER A 42 -67.58 10.90 15.51
C SER A 42 -66.51 11.96 15.18
N TRP A 43 -66.53 13.10 15.87
CA TRP A 43 -65.49 14.13 15.73
C TRP A 43 -64.14 13.65 16.24
N VAL A 44 -64.11 12.99 17.42
CA VAL A 44 -62.91 12.37 17.98
C VAL A 44 -62.27 11.39 16.99
N ASN A 45 -63.07 10.48 16.41
CA ASN A 45 -62.56 9.49 15.46
C ASN A 45 -62.02 10.14 14.16
N LYS A 46 -62.62 11.24 13.69
CA LYS A 46 -62.09 12.00 12.55
C LYS A 46 -60.75 12.67 12.86
N ALA A 47 -60.57 13.20 14.07
CA ALA A 47 -59.30 13.76 14.51
C ALA A 47 -58.21 12.68 14.60
N ILE A 48 -58.51 11.53 15.23
CA ILE A 48 -57.58 10.39 15.32
C ILE A 48 -57.13 9.93 13.92
N ALA A 49 -58.04 9.83 12.95
CA ALA A 49 -57.72 9.41 11.59
C ALA A 49 -56.75 10.37 10.87
N LYS A 50 -56.67 11.63 11.29
CA LYS A 50 -55.72 12.63 10.79
C LYS A 50 -54.41 12.69 11.60
N GLY A 51 -54.29 11.91 12.67
CA GLY A 51 -53.19 12.02 13.64
C GLY A 51 -53.31 13.24 14.56
N GLU A 52 -54.53 13.74 14.75
CA GLU A 52 -54.88 14.85 15.63
C GLU A 52 -55.63 14.34 16.87
N THR A 53 -55.78 15.20 17.88
CA THR A 53 -56.58 14.97 19.08
C THR A 53 -57.71 16.01 19.16
N ASP A 54 -58.88 15.60 19.65
CA ASP A 54 -60.01 16.51 19.93
C ASP A 54 -60.53 16.25 21.35
N GLU A 55 -59.77 16.76 22.33
CA GLU A 55 -60.06 16.57 23.76
C GLU A 55 -61.42 17.16 24.15
N ASN A 56 -61.78 18.30 23.55
CA ASN A 56 -63.06 18.96 23.79
C ASN A 56 -64.24 18.07 23.36
N ALA A 57 -64.17 17.38 22.22
CA ALA A 57 -65.21 16.46 21.79
C ALA A 57 -65.27 15.21 22.68
N LEU A 58 -64.12 14.69 23.11
CA LEU A 58 -64.08 13.54 24.02
C LEU A 58 -64.69 13.88 25.40
N ASP A 59 -64.37 15.06 25.94
CA ASP A 59 -64.90 15.54 27.21
C ASP A 59 -66.42 15.74 27.13
N LYS A 60 -66.94 16.30 26.03
CA LYS A 60 -68.39 16.41 25.81
C LYS A 60 -69.08 15.05 25.70
N ALA A 61 -68.44 14.06 25.07
CA ALA A 61 -68.98 12.70 25.03
C ALA A 61 -69.05 12.06 26.43
N GLN A 62 -68.01 12.27 27.24
CA GLN A 62 -67.97 11.85 28.64
C GLN A 62 -69.02 12.58 29.49
N GLU A 63 -69.16 13.90 29.30
CA GLU A 63 -70.14 14.72 30.01
C GLU A 63 -71.59 14.25 29.72
N GLU A 64 -71.91 13.93 28.46
CA GLU A 64 -73.23 13.38 28.12
C GLU A 64 -73.47 12.00 28.73
N TYR A 65 -72.43 11.15 28.82
CA TYR A 65 -72.49 9.89 29.55
C TYR A 65 -72.73 10.11 31.05
N ASP A 66 -72.01 11.02 31.70
CA ASP A 66 -72.13 11.30 33.13
C ASP A 66 -73.50 11.90 33.47
N LYS A 67 -74.05 12.77 32.61
CA LYS A 67 -75.41 13.33 32.76
C LYS A 67 -76.50 12.25 32.72
N ILE A 68 -76.29 11.13 32.03
CA ILE A 68 -77.25 10.01 32.07
C ILE A 68 -77.35 9.48 33.50
N PHE A 69 -76.22 9.26 34.18
CA PHE A 69 -76.22 8.80 35.56
C PHE A 69 -76.70 9.86 36.54
N GLN A 70 -76.36 11.13 36.31
CA GLN A 70 -76.75 12.22 37.19
C GLN A 70 -78.27 12.45 37.22
N TYR A 71 -78.92 12.49 36.05
CA TYR A 71 -80.33 12.87 35.93
C TYR A 71 -81.29 11.69 35.91
N TYR A 72 -80.82 10.49 35.56
CA TYR A 72 -81.67 9.32 35.35
C TYR A 72 -81.32 8.14 36.27
N ALA A 73 -80.50 8.35 37.30
CA ALA A 73 -80.18 7.31 38.29
C ALA A 73 -81.45 6.61 38.80
N GLY A 74 -81.46 5.28 38.75
CA GLY A 74 -82.60 4.45 39.18
C GLY A 74 -83.74 4.32 38.18
N SER A 75 -83.71 5.05 37.04
CA SER A 75 -84.72 4.95 35.97
C SER A 75 -84.29 4.09 34.77
N PHE A 76 -83.08 3.53 34.83
CA PHE A 76 -82.55 2.57 33.87
C PHE A 76 -81.60 1.60 34.59
N ASP A 77 -81.34 0.44 33.97
CA ASP A 77 -80.30 -0.48 34.41
C ASP A 77 -78.92 0.05 33.96
N PRO A 78 -77.98 0.35 34.87
CA PRO A 78 -76.61 0.75 34.53
C PRO A 78 -75.89 -0.21 33.58
N SER A 79 -76.27 -1.50 33.61
CA SER A 79 -75.73 -2.54 32.75
C SER A 79 -76.45 -2.66 31.40
N HIS A 80 -77.40 -1.76 31.10
CA HIS A 80 -78.12 -1.76 29.84
C HIS A 80 -77.15 -1.74 28.64
N PRO A 81 -77.33 -2.62 27.63
CA PRO A 81 -76.34 -2.83 26.57
C PRO A 81 -75.90 -1.55 25.84
N GLN A 82 -76.81 -0.61 25.59
CA GLN A 82 -76.47 0.66 24.93
C GLN A 82 -75.61 1.59 25.80
N ILE A 83 -75.80 1.60 27.13
CA ILE A 83 -75.00 2.41 28.06
C ILE A 83 -73.60 1.81 28.20
N ALA A 84 -73.51 0.48 28.35
CA ALA A 84 -72.24 -0.24 28.36
C ALA A 84 -71.47 -0.05 27.04
N ALA A 85 -72.15 -0.15 25.89
CA ALA A 85 -71.55 0.08 24.59
C ALA A 85 -71.06 1.52 24.39
N LEU A 86 -71.77 2.53 24.93
CA LEU A 86 -71.31 3.92 24.92
C LEU A 86 -70.03 4.08 25.75
N LYS A 87 -69.98 3.56 26.98
CA LYS A 87 -68.78 3.61 27.83
C LYS A 87 -67.56 2.98 27.15
N ASN A 88 -67.74 1.79 26.57
CA ASN A 88 -66.68 1.10 25.84
C ASN A 88 -66.15 1.91 24.66
N ARG A 89 -67.03 2.60 23.92
CA ARG A 89 -66.62 3.47 22.81
C ARG A 89 -65.87 4.72 23.29
N ILE A 90 -66.31 5.34 24.38
CA ILE A 90 -65.60 6.47 25.01
C ILE A 90 -64.19 6.03 25.46
N ASP A 91 -64.07 4.88 26.12
CA ASP A 91 -62.78 4.36 26.59
C ASP A 91 -61.86 3.97 25.41
N ALA A 92 -62.42 3.35 24.36
CA ALA A 92 -61.67 3.04 23.15
C ALA A 92 -61.17 4.30 22.45
N ALA A 93 -62.01 5.33 22.33
CA ALA A 93 -61.64 6.62 21.75
C ALA A 93 -60.55 7.33 22.58
N ARG A 94 -60.66 7.32 23.92
CA ARG A 94 -59.64 7.86 24.83
C ARG A 94 -58.28 7.16 24.65
N ASN A 95 -58.28 5.83 24.58
CA ASN A 95 -57.06 5.05 24.34
C ASN A 95 -56.47 5.31 22.95
N ALA A 96 -57.30 5.44 21.92
CA ALA A 96 -56.87 5.73 20.57
C ALA A 96 -56.30 7.16 20.43
N MET A 97 -56.91 8.16 21.09
CA MET A 97 -56.37 9.52 21.17
C MET A 97 -55.01 9.57 21.85
N LYS A 98 -54.85 8.85 22.96
CA LYS A 98 -53.56 8.73 23.64
C LYS A 98 -52.49 8.16 22.70
N GLY A 99 -52.82 7.12 21.94
CA GLY A 99 -51.93 6.56 20.92
C GLY A 99 -51.65 7.48 19.72
N ALA A 100 -52.57 8.36 19.35
CA ALA A 100 -52.38 9.35 18.29
C ALA A 100 -51.49 10.51 18.75
N ASP A 101 -51.69 11.00 19.98
CA ASP A 101 -50.85 12.04 20.58
C ASP A 101 -49.42 11.54 20.80
N ASP A 102 -49.27 10.29 21.26
CA ASP A 102 -47.98 9.62 21.37
C ASP A 102 -47.25 9.57 20.01
N LYS A 103 -47.95 9.24 18.92
CA LYS A 103 -47.38 9.25 17.55
C LYS A 103 -47.02 10.64 17.05
N LYS A 104 -47.83 11.66 17.38
CA LYS A 104 -47.54 13.05 17.00
C LYS A 104 -46.30 13.56 17.74
N ASN A 105 -46.18 13.24 19.03
CA ASN A 105 -45.04 13.60 19.86
C ASN A 105 -43.76 12.83 19.47
N LEU A 106 -43.87 11.60 18.96
CA LEU A 106 -42.75 10.84 18.37
C LEU A 106 -42.12 11.50 17.14
N ASN A 107 -42.83 12.39 16.43
CA ASN A 107 -42.32 13.05 15.23
C ASN A 107 -41.65 14.40 15.51
N ILE A 108 -41.85 14.99 16.69
CA ILE A 108 -41.19 16.24 17.08
C ILE A 108 -39.87 15.90 17.79
N PRO A 109 -38.70 16.28 17.26
CA PRO A 109 -37.42 15.91 17.87
C PRO A 109 -37.36 16.33 19.34
N ILE A 110 -37.02 15.41 20.25
CA ILE A 110 -37.03 15.67 21.70
C ILE A 110 -36.06 16.80 22.10
N GLU A 111 -35.02 17.05 21.31
CA GLU A 111 -34.10 18.18 21.50
C GLU A 111 -34.75 19.55 21.22
N THR A 112 -35.95 19.57 20.65
CA THR A 112 -36.76 20.77 20.40
C THR A 112 -38.08 20.79 21.17
N ASN A 113 -38.46 19.67 21.81
CA ASN A 113 -39.73 19.51 22.50
C ASN A 113 -39.56 18.95 23.92
N HIS A 114 -39.38 19.86 24.88
CA HIS A 114 -39.24 19.51 26.30
C HIS A 114 -40.46 18.78 26.88
N LYS A 115 -41.65 18.84 26.25
CA LYS A 115 -42.82 18.07 26.70
C LYS A 115 -42.62 16.57 26.54
N ALA A 116 -41.85 16.13 25.55
CA ALA A 116 -41.59 14.72 25.30
C ALA A 116 -40.76 14.05 26.41
N VAL A 117 -40.12 14.83 27.30
CA VAL A 117 -39.36 14.35 28.45
C VAL A 117 -39.96 14.78 29.79
N ALA A 118 -41.14 15.41 29.80
CA ALA A 118 -41.71 16.05 31.00
C ALA A 118 -42.01 15.07 32.15
N ASN A 119 -42.21 13.78 31.85
CA ASN A 119 -42.48 12.75 32.85
C ASN A 119 -41.23 11.98 33.30
N LEU A 120 -40.04 12.40 32.86
CA LEU A 120 -38.76 11.83 33.28
C LEU A 120 -38.13 12.67 34.40
N PRO A 121 -37.36 12.06 35.32
CA PRO A 121 -36.43 12.79 36.16
C PRO A 121 -35.58 13.76 35.33
N HIS A 122 -35.40 14.98 35.82
CA HIS A 122 -34.77 16.08 35.07
C HIS A 122 -33.44 15.68 34.43
N GLN A 123 -32.56 15.01 35.17
CA GLN A 123 -31.25 14.55 34.68
C GLN A 123 -31.37 13.54 33.54
N MET A 124 -32.31 12.60 33.65
CA MET A 124 -32.56 11.57 32.66
C MET A 124 -33.13 12.15 31.36
N GLY A 125 -34.02 13.13 31.47
CA GLY A 125 -34.50 13.91 30.32
C GLY A 125 -33.37 14.66 29.60
N ASN A 126 -32.50 15.32 30.38
CA ASN A 126 -31.35 16.07 29.83
C ASN A 126 -30.36 15.14 29.10
N ASP A 127 -30.07 13.95 29.65
CA ASP A 127 -29.17 12.99 29.01
C ASP A 127 -29.75 12.46 27.68
N LEU A 128 -31.06 12.19 27.61
CA LEU A 128 -31.73 11.82 26.34
C LEU A 128 -31.67 12.94 25.31
N VAL A 129 -31.89 14.19 25.72
CA VAL A 129 -31.74 15.37 24.84
C VAL A 129 -30.31 15.46 24.30
N ALA A 130 -29.30 15.11 25.11
CA ALA A 130 -27.91 15.06 24.65
C ALA A 130 -27.67 13.97 23.59
N VAL A 131 -28.31 12.80 23.70
CA VAL A 131 -28.27 11.77 22.63
C VAL A 131 -28.93 12.31 21.36
N ALA A 132 -30.10 12.92 21.48
CA ALA A 132 -30.86 13.44 20.35
C ALA A 132 -30.12 14.58 19.61
N SER A 133 -29.42 15.45 20.34
CA SER A 133 -28.55 16.48 19.74
C SER A 133 -27.38 15.90 18.93
N ALA A 134 -26.78 14.80 19.41
CA ALA A 134 -25.75 14.07 18.65
C ALA A 134 -26.34 13.43 17.38
N LEU A 135 -27.54 12.84 17.47
CA LEU A 135 -28.26 12.33 16.30
C LEU A 135 -28.57 13.43 15.29
N ARG A 136 -29.01 14.62 15.73
CA ARG A 136 -29.24 15.75 14.82
C ARG A 136 -27.99 16.15 14.04
N THR A 137 -26.83 16.08 14.69
CA THR A 137 -25.53 16.36 14.04
C THR A 137 -25.22 15.32 12.96
N LEU A 138 -25.42 14.03 13.28
CA LEU A 138 -25.30 12.92 12.34
C LEU A 138 -26.28 13.07 11.16
N GLU A 139 -27.56 13.36 11.42
CA GLU A 139 -28.61 13.56 10.41
C GLU A 139 -28.25 14.69 9.45
N ASN A 140 -27.81 15.84 9.99
CA ASN A 140 -27.36 16.97 9.17
C ASN A 140 -26.21 16.57 8.24
N ARG A 141 -25.25 15.78 8.74
CA ARG A 141 -24.13 15.30 7.93
C ARG A 141 -24.56 14.26 6.89
N LEU A 142 -25.47 13.34 7.24
CA LEU A 142 -26.05 12.38 6.30
C LEU A 142 -26.82 13.09 5.17
N ASN A 143 -27.59 14.13 5.51
CA ASN A 143 -28.31 14.95 4.53
C ASN A 143 -27.34 15.71 3.61
N ALA A 144 -26.27 16.28 4.16
CA ALA A 144 -25.23 16.93 3.36
C ALA A 144 -24.49 15.93 2.46
N ALA A 145 -24.23 14.70 2.94
CA ALA A 145 -23.64 13.64 2.12
C ALA A 145 -24.57 13.21 0.98
N ALA A 146 -25.89 13.18 1.21
CA ALA A 146 -26.88 12.78 0.21
C ALA A 146 -27.01 13.75 -0.97
N THR A 147 -26.73 15.05 -0.74
CA THR A 147 -26.80 16.09 -1.79
C THR A 147 -25.43 16.47 -2.36
N SER A 148 -24.34 15.89 -1.85
CA SER A 148 -22.99 16.19 -2.32
C SER A 148 -22.63 15.48 -3.62
N ASN A 149 -21.89 16.18 -4.50
CA ASN A 149 -21.24 15.57 -5.66
C ASN A 149 -20.05 14.66 -5.28
N ASN A 150 -19.60 14.71 -4.02
CA ASN A 150 -18.56 13.83 -3.49
C ASN A 150 -18.97 13.25 -2.12
N PRO A 151 -19.92 12.29 -2.09
CA PRO A 151 -20.38 11.70 -0.84
C PRO A 151 -19.26 11.02 -0.02
N GLY A 152 -18.17 10.61 -0.68
CA GLY A 152 -17.02 9.96 -0.06
C GLY A 152 -16.30 10.82 0.98
N SER A 153 -16.28 12.15 0.80
CA SER A 153 -15.62 13.05 1.76
C SER A 153 -16.33 13.13 3.12
N TYR A 154 -17.59 12.70 3.19
CA TYR A 154 -18.40 12.75 4.41
C TYR A 154 -18.29 11.50 5.27
N VAL A 155 -17.82 10.37 4.71
CA VAL A 155 -17.82 9.06 5.38
C VAL A 155 -17.12 9.10 6.74
N ALA A 156 -15.93 9.71 6.82
CA ALA A 156 -15.18 9.82 8.07
C ALA A 156 -15.96 10.59 9.14
N GLY A 157 -16.58 11.72 8.75
CA GLY A 157 -17.40 12.51 9.66
C GLY A 157 -18.69 11.80 10.08
N VAL A 158 -19.35 11.08 9.17
CA VAL A 158 -20.56 10.29 9.46
C VAL A 158 -20.24 9.18 10.46
N ASN A 159 -19.13 8.47 10.27
CA ASN A 159 -18.70 7.43 11.19
C ASN A 159 -18.36 7.99 12.58
N SER A 160 -17.72 9.17 12.64
CA SER A 160 -17.44 9.88 13.89
C SER A 160 -18.73 10.26 14.63
N ASP A 161 -19.66 10.94 13.95
CA ASP A 161 -20.92 11.39 14.56
C ASP A 161 -21.80 10.20 14.98
N LEU A 162 -21.80 9.12 14.20
CA LEU A 162 -22.49 7.87 14.54
C LEU A 162 -21.90 7.21 15.80
N SER A 163 -20.57 7.20 15.95
CA SER A 163 -19.92 6.69 17.16
C SER A 163 -20.34 7.51 18.38
N ILE A 164 -20.28 8.85 18.28
CA ILE A 164 -20.68 9.75 19.37
C ILE A 164 -22.14 9.51 19.78
N ALA A 165 -23.05 9.35 18.82
CA ALA A 165 -24.46 9.07 19.11
C ALA A 165 -24.65 7.72 19.82
N LYS A 166 -23.94 6.67 19.38
CA LYS A 166 -23.95 5.34 20.02
C LYS A 166 -23.40 5.40 21.45
N ASP A 167 -22.24 6.03 21.64
CA ASP A 167 -21.58 6.14 22.94
C ASP A 167 -22.47 6.87 23.96
N LYS A 168 -23.13 7.96 23.54
CA LYS A 168 -24.09 8.68 24.37
C LYS A 168 -25.31 7.83 24.74
N LEU A 169 -25.87 7.07 23.79
CA LEU A 169 -26.99 6.18 24.08
C LEU A 169 -26.58 5.05 25.04
N SER A 170 -25.43 4.42 24.81
CA SER A 170 -24.92 3.37 25.70
C SER A 170 -24.60 3.90 27.10
N HIS A 171 -24.09 5.12 27.21
CA HIS A 171 -23.89 5.79 28.50
C HIS A 171 -25.22 6.00 29.24
N PHE A 172 -26.24 6.50 28.53
CA PHE A 172 -27.59 6.66 29.06
C PHE A 172 -28.17 5.32 29.56
N GLU A 173 -28.12 4.28 28.73
CA GLU A 173 -28.63 2.94 29.07
C GLU A 173 -27.89 2.33 30.27
N SER A 174 -26.59 2.59 30.40
CA SER A 174 -25.79 2.15 31.54
C SER A 174 -26.16 2.89 32.83
N LEU A 175 -26.30 4.21 32.78
CA LEU A 175 -26.63 5.04 33.96
C LEU A 175 -28.03 4.71 34.52
N TYR A 176 -28.98 4.41 33.65
CA TYR A 176 -30.39 4.24 34.01
C TYR A 176 -30.91 2.80 33.89
N LYS A 177 -30.00 1.83 33.86
CA LYS A 177 -30.33 0.40 33.76
C LYS A 177 -31.33 -0.02 34.85
N GLY A 178 -32.48 -0.55 34.41
CA GLY A 178 -33.56 -1.01 35.31
C GLY A 178 -34.38 0.12 35.96
N ARG A 179 -34.09 1.39 35.67
CA ARG A 179 -34.81 2.57 36.19
C ARG A 179 -35.58 3.32 35.10
N PHE A 180 -35.26 3.07 33.83
CA PHE A 180 -35.86 3.74 32.68
C PHE A 180 -36.95 2.88 32.02
N PRO A 181 -38.16 3.43 31.75
CA PRO A 181 -39.19 2.71 30.98
C PRO A 181 -38.79 2.63 29.51
N THR A 182 -38.45 1.43 29.01
CA THR A 182 -38.02 1.24 27.62
C THR A 182 -39.10 1.56 26.58
N ASP A 183 -40.35 1.67 26.99
CA ASP A 183 -41.51 2.08 26.20
C ASP A 183 -41.76 3.60 26.22
N HIS A 184 -40.92 4.37 26.93
CA HIS A 184 -41.05 5.82 26.98
C HIS A 184 -40.79 6.46 25.61
N GLN A 185 -41.69 7.34 25.17
CA GLN A 185 -41.70 7.91 23.81
C GLN A 185 -40.37 8.56 23.40
N ALA A 186 -39.73 9.33 24.30
CA ALA A 186 -38.44 9.96 24.01
C ALA A 186 -37.31 8.95 23.67
N TYR A 187 -37.29 7.81 24.37
CA TYR A 187 -36.29 6.76 24.12
C TYR A 187 -36.61 5.98 22.85
N LEU A 188 -37.88 5.67 22.60
CA LEU A 188 -38.32 5.07 21.34
C LEU A 188 -37.96 5.96 20.14
N GLN A 189 -38.10 7.28 20.27
CA GLN A 189 -37.69 8.22 19.21
C GLN A 189 -36.18 8.15 18.95
N VAL A 190 -35.35 8.28 19.99
CA VAL A 190 -33.88 8.28 19.87
C VAL A 190 -33.36 6.96 19.30
N THR A 191 -33.85 5.82 19.81
CA THR A 191 -33.44 4.49 19.34
C THR A 191 -33.86 4.25 17.88
N THR A 192 -35.08 4.64 17.50
CA THR A 192 -35.56 4.54 16.12
C THR A 192 -34.74 5.40 15.16
N ARG A 193 -34.44 6.66 15.54
CA ARG A 193 -33.56 7.55 14.76
C ARG A 193 -32.16 6.94 14.58
N LEU A 194 -31.54 6.47 15.67
CA LEU A 194 -30.22 5.84 15.61
C LEU A 194 -30.18 4.61 14.70
N GLN A 195 -31.20 3.75 14.75
CA GLN A 195 -31.30 2.58 13.87
C GLN A 195 -31.40 2.96 12.40
N ARG A 196 -32.28 3.93 12.08
CA ARG A 196 -32.43 4.48 10.71
C ARG A 196 -31.09 5.05 10.22
N ASP A 197 -30.45 5.88 11.03
CA ASP A 197 -29.22 6.58 10.62
C ASP A 197 -28.02 5.64 10.52
N THR A 198 -27.96 4.60 11.34
CA THR A 198 -26.99 3.51 11.20
C THR A 198 -27.13 2.82 9.84
N LYS A 199 -28.36 2.53 9.41
CA LYS A 199 -28.63 1.92 8.08
C LYS A 199 -28.26 2.86 6.94
N THR A 200 -28.55 4.16 7.07
CA THR A 200 -28.19 5.18 6.08
C THR A 200 -26.67 5.32 5.97
N ALA A 201 -25.95 5.38 7.09
CA ALA A 201 -24.49 5.45 7.13
C ALA A 201 -23.84 4.21 6.48
N ALA A 202 -24.35 3.01 6.77
CA ALA A 202 -23.90 1.77 6.13
C ALA A 202 -24.12 1.78 4.61
N THR A 203 -25.27 2.30 4.16
CA THR A 203 -25.58 2.45 2.73
C THR A 203 -24.62 3.42 2.04
N LEU A 204 -24.32 4.56 2.69
CA LEU A 204 -23.34 5.53 2.19
C LEU A 204 -21.95 4.89 2.05
N GLN A 205 -21.48 4.19 3.09
CA GLN A 205 -20.19 3.48 3.06
C GLN A 205 -20.13 2.45 1.93
N ALA A 206 -21.19 1.66 1.73
CA ALA A 206 -21.24 0.66 0.67
C ALA A 206 -21.19 1.30 -0.73
N LYS A 207 -21.89 2.42 -0.94
CA LYS A 207 -21.82 3.18 -2.20
C LYS A 207 -20.42 3.70 -2.48
N VAL A 208 -19.76 4.28 -1.48
CA VAL A 208 -18.39 4.81 -1.61
C VAL A 208 -17.41 3.68 -1.92
N ASN A 209 -17.48 2.57 -1.19
CA ASN A 209 -16.62 1.41 -1.44
C ASN A 209 -16.82 0.84 -2.86
N SER A 210 -18.08 0.77 -3.33
CA SER A 210 -18.40 0.31 -4.68
C SER A 210 -17.84 1.25 -5.75
N ALA A 211 -17.96 2.57 -5.56
CA ALA A 211 -17.39 3.56 -6.47
C ALA A 211 -15.85 3.49 -6.51
N THR A 212 -15.20 3.37 -5.36
CA THR A 212 -13.75 3.17 -5.27
C THR A 212 -13.31 1.91 -5.99
N HIS A 213 -14.04 0.79 -5.83
CA HIS A 213 -13.74 -0.47 -6.51
C HIS A 213 -13.92 -0.37 -8.03
N ALA A 214 -14.99 0.30 -8.48
CA ALA A 214 -15.23 0.56 -9.91
C ALA A 214 -14.11 1.41 -10.51
N GLN A 215 -13.69 2.48 -9.83
CA GLN A 215 -12.57 3.32 -10.27
C GLN A 215 -11.25 2.54 -10.34
N ALA A 216 -10.96 1.71 -9.33
CA ALA A 216 -9.78 0.85 -9.31
C ALA A 216 -9.80 -0.15 -10.48
N THR A 217 -10.98 -0.69 -10.82
CA THR A 217 -11.17 -1.59 -11.97
C THR A 217 -10.90 -0.86 -13.29
N VAL A 218 -11.47 0.33 -13.48
CA VAL A 218 -11.22 1.16 -14.68
C VAL A 218 -9.74 1.50 -14.80
N GLN A 219 -9.08 1.91 -13.71
CA GLN A 219 -7.64 2.17 -13.69
C GLN A 219 -6.84 0.92 -14.04
N LYS A 220 -7.16 -0.24 -13.48
CA LYS A 220 -6.48 -1.51 -13.78
C LYS A 220 -6.58 -1.87 -15.27
N VAL A 221 -7.76 -1.71 -15.87
CA VAL A 221 -7.96 -1.96 -17.31
C VAL A 221 -7.15 -0.97 -18.15
N SER A 222 -7.21 0.33 -17.81
CA SER A 222 -6.45 1.39 -18.50
C SER A 222 -4.94 1.13 -18.44
N TYR A 223 -4.41 0.86 -17.25
CA TYR A 223 -2.99 0.56 -17.05
C TYR A 223 -2.55 -0.74 -17.72
N GLY A 224 -3.43 -1.75 -17.79
CA GLY A 224 -3.17 -2.96 -18.57
C GLY A 224 -3.03 -2.67 -20.07
N ALA A 225 -3.92 -1.83 -20.62
CA ALA A 225 -3.84 -1.40 -22.01
C ALA A 225 -2.59 -0.56 -22.29
N GLU A 226 -2.23 0.33 -21.37
CA GLU A 226 -1.01 1.16 -21.46
C GLU A 226 0.27 0.31 -21.42
N ALA A 227 0.37 -0.65 -20.50
CA ALA A 227 1.50 -1.58 -20.46
C ALA A 227 1.60 -2.39 -21.76
N LYS A 228 0.48 -2.88 -22.31
CA LYS A 228 0.45 -3.59 -23.59
C LYS A 228 0.90 -2.69 -24.75
N ARG A 229 0.54 -1.41 -24.75
CA ARG A 229 1.01 -0.43 -25.74
C ARG A 229 2.52 -0.26 -25.64
N MET A 230 3.07 -0.09 -24.44
CA MET A 230 4.51 0.05 -24.21
C MET A 230 5.28 -1.18 -24.70
N MET A 231 4.78 -2.38 -24.43
CA MET A 231 5.39 -3.65 -24.87
C MET A 231 5.45 -3.83 -26.39
N ASN A 232 4.69 -3.04 -27.15
CA ASN A 232 4.64 -3.10 -28.62
C ASN A 232 5.09 -1.79 -29.29
N ARG A 233 5.70 -0.87 -28.53
CA ARG A 233 6.00 0.48 -29.03
C ARG A 233 7.09 0.47 -30.09
N TYR A 234 8.16 -0.27 -29.85
CA TYR A 234 9.30 -0.35 -30.75
C TYR A 234 9.30 -1.67 -31.51
N LYS A 235 9.56 -1.60 -32.82
CA LYS A 235 9.78 -2.79 -33.65
C LYS A 235 11.13 -3.40 -33.30
N GLU A 236 11.09 -4.61 -32.76
CA GLU A 236 12.28 -5.32 -32.32
C GLU A 236 12.98 -6.01 -33.49
N ARG A 237 14.30 -6.19 -33.37
CA ARG A 237 15.05 -7.02 -34.33
C ARG A 237 14.58 -8.47 -34.19
N PRO A 238 14.19 -9.13 -35.28
CA PRO A 238 13.68 -10.50 -35.20
C PRO A 238 14.78 -11.45 -34.69
N LEU A 239 14.45 -12.19 -33.66
CA LEU A 239 15.28 -13.26 -33.12
C LEU A 239 14.99 -14.56 -33.89
N THR A 240 15.88 -14.93 -34.81
CA THR A 240 15.68 -16.07 -35.71
C THR A 240 16.26 -17.38 -35.20
N SER A 241 17.26 -17.31 -34.30
CA SER A 241 17.99 -18.47 -33.79
C SER A 241 17.13 -19.41 -32.95
N ARG A 242 17.48 -20.69 -32.94
CA ARG A 242 16.81 -21.73 -32.14
C ARG A 242 16.91 -21.42 -30.65
N LEU A 243 18.08 -20.98 -30.16
CA LEU A 243 18.26 -20.63 -28.75
C LEU A 243 17.35 -19.48 -28.33
N SER A 244 17.27 -18.42 -29.13
CA SER A 244 16.44 -17.26 -28.79
C SER A 244 14.95 -17.57 -28.70
N LYS A 245 14.45 -18.51 -29.51
CA LYS A 245 13.07 -19.00 -29.45
C LYS A 245 12.84 -19.86 -28.20
N LYS A 246 13.80 -20.73 -27.86
CA LYS A 246 13.69 -21.68 -26.75
C LYS A 246 13.86 -21.03 -25.37
N TYR A 247 14.72 -20.01 -25.26
CA TYR A 247 15.17 -19.44 -23.99
C TYR A 247 14.71 -18.00 -23.77
N LYS A 248 13.57 -17.58 -24.35
CA LYS A 248 12.99 -16.25 -24.09
C LYS A 248 12.78 -16.01 -22.59
N GLY A 249 13.16 -14.82 -22.13
CA GLY A 249 13.15 -14.44 -20.71
C GLY A 249 14.23 -15.11 -19.87
N ARG A 250 15.26 -15.71 -20.49
CA ARG A 250 16.33 -16.43 -19.77
C ARG A 250 17.72 -15.97 -20.21
N MET A 251 18.69 -16.22 -19.34
CA MET A 251 20.11 -16.18 -19.69
C MET A 251 20.63 -17.61 -19.77
N VAL A 252 21.34 -17.92 -20.86
CA VAL A 252 22.04 -19.20 -21.04
C VAL A 252 23.53 -18.99 -20.92
N TRP A 253 24.24 -20.03 -20.49
CA TRP A 253 25.66 -19.93 -20.15
C TRP A 253 26.52 -20.88 -20.97
N SER A 254 27.75 -20.48 -21.25
CA SER A 254 28.76 -21.27 -21.94
C SER A 254 30.16 -20.91 -21.44
N LYS A 255 31.10 -21.84 -21.63
CA LYS A 255 32.54 -21.59 -21.49
C LYS A 255 33.15 -20.88 -22.71
N LYS A 256 32.37 -20.68 -23.77
CA LYS A 256 32.76 -19.95 -24.98
C LYS A 256 31.84 -18.74 -25.19
N ILE A 257 32.35 -17.71 -25.86
CA ILE A 257 31.55 -16.55 -26.25
C ILE A 257 30.34 -17.01 -27.08
N ILE A 258 29.16 -16.47 -26.78
CA ILE A 258 27.92 -16.77 -27.50
C ILE A 258 27.65 -15.63 -28.48
N SER A 259 28.41 -15.59 -29.56
CA SER A 259 28.27 -14.56 -30.60
C SER A 259 26.87 -14.58 -31.21
N PHE A 260 26.38 -13.44 -31.71
CA PHE A 260 25.02 -13.38 -32.27
C PHE A 260 24.87 -14.26 -33.51
N SER A 261 25.92 -14.37 -34.32
CA SER A 261 25.97 -15.16 -35.55
C SER A 261 26.04 -16.67 -35.31
N GLU A 262 26.63 -17.13 -34.19
CA GLU A 262 26.95 -18.55 -33.97
C GLU A 262 26.23 -19.15 -32.76
N GLN A 263 25.34 -18.40 -32.11
CA GLN A 263 24.67 -18.79 -30.86
C GLN A 263 24.09 -20.22 -30.87
N ASP A 264 23.54 -20.70 -31.99
CA ASP A 264 22.94 -22.04 -32.06
C ASP A 264 23.93 -23.21 -32.07
N THR A 265 25.21 -22.92 -32.30
CA THR A 265 26.30 -23.91 -32.39
C THR A 265 27.14 -24.00 -31.12
N ILE A 266 27.03 -23.01 -30.22
CA ILE A 266 27.83 -22.93 -29.01
C ILE A 266 27.29 -23.91 -27.95
N PRO A 267 28.14 -24.81 -27.42
CA PRO A 267 27.74 -25.71 -26.33
C PRO A 267 27.35 -24.91 -25.08
N LEU A 268 26.14 -25.13 -24.58
CA LEU A 268 25.68 -24.56 -23.31
C LEU A 268 26.12 -25.45 -22.14
N THR A 269 26.42 -24.86 -21.01
CA THR A 269 26.69 -25.57 -19.75
C THR A 269 25.98 -24.87 -18.59
N THR A 270 25.68 -25.61 -17.55
CA THR A 270 25.12 -25.10 -16.28
C THR A 270 26.05 -25.37 -15.10
N THR A 271 27.27 -25.84 -15.37
CA THR A 271 28.29 -26.07 -14.33
C THR A 271 29.61 -25.45 -14.76
N PHE A 272 30.21 -24.71 -13.83
CA PHE A 272 31.47 -24.01 -14.00
C PHE A 272 32.37 -24.26 -12.79
N LYS A 273 33.66 -24.33 -13.00
CA LYS A 273 34.69 -24.16 -11.96
C LYS A 273 34.95 -22.67 -11.75
N LEU A 274 35.52 -22.29 -10.61
CA LEU A 274 35.86 -20.88 -10.32
C LEU A 274 36.79 -20.26 -11.38
N SER A 275 37.68 -21.06 -11.95
CA SER A 275 38.63 -20.66 -13.00
C SER A 275 38.07 -20.76 -14.42
N ASP A 276 36.86 -21.28 -14.63
CA ASP A 276 36.29 -21.41 -15.98
C ASP A 276 35.88 -20.04 -16.53
N PRO A 277 36.04 -19.80 -17.84
CA PRO A 277 35.35 -18.69 -18.49
C PRO A 277 33.83 -18.83 -18.35
N ILE A 278 33.15 -17.72 -18.07
CA ILE A 278 31.69 -17.66 -17.92
C ILE A 278 31.16 -16.59 -18.88
N PHE A 279 30.54 -17.06 -19.96
CA PHE A 279 29.85 -16.24 -20.95
C PHE A 279 28.35 -16.53 -20.90
N GLY A 280 27.56 -15.47 -20.75
CA GLY A 280 26.11 -15.49 -20.74
C GLY A 280 25.53 -14.83 -21.98
N ARG A 281 24.44 -15.39 -22.50
CA ARG A 281 23.60 -14.73 -23.51
C ARG A 281 22.20 -14.57 -22.97
N ILE A 282 21.72 -13.35 -22.95
CA ILE A 282 20.38 -13.02 -22.46
C ILE A 282 19.44 -12.96 -23.65
N TYR A 283 18.26 -13.57 -23.52
CA TYR A 283 17.17 -13.45 -24.49
C TYR A 283 15.98 -12.82 -23.78
N PHE A 284 15.59 -11.63 -24.23
CA PHE A 284 14.46 -10.91 -23.66
C PHE A 284 13.15 -11.37 -24.29
N ASN A 285 12.05 -11.24 -23.55
CA ASN A 285 10.71 -11.41 -24.13
C ASN A 285 10.36 -10.28 -25.10
N HIS A 286 10.90 -9.09 -24.83
CA HIS A 286 10.79 -7.85 -25.60
C HIS A 286 11.99 -6.96 -25.25
N SER A 287 12.28 -5.93 -26.04
CA SER A 287 13.37 -5.01 -25.78
C SER A 287 13.22 -4.29 -24.44
N LEU A 288 14.31 -3.76 -23.91
CA LEU A 288 14.30 -3.10 -22.61
C LEU A 288 13.41 -1.84 -22.62
N ALA A 289 13.35 -1.12 -23.75
CA ALA A 289 12.45 0.01 -23.95
C ALA A 289 10.97 -0.39 -24.00
N ASN A 290 10.68 -1.61 -24.46
CA ASN A 290 9.34 -2.21 -24.45
C ASN A 290 9.02 -2.84 -23.08
N THR A 291 9.92 -2.79 -22.09
CA THR A 291 9.67 -3.32 -20.74
C THR A 291 9.07 -2.21 -19.86
N PRO A 292 7.81 -2.32 -19.41
CA PRO A 292 7.23 -1.35 -18.48
C PRO A 292 7.93 -1.40 -17.12
N VAL A 293 8.13 -0.23 -16.53
CA VAL A 293 8.68 -0.06 -15.18
C VAL A 293 7.65 0.59 -14.26
N TYR A 294 7.74 0.34 -12.96
CA TYR A 294 6.72 0.70 -11.98
C TYR A 294 7.38 1.34 -10.76
N SER A 295 6.72 2.34 -10.16
CA SER A 295 7.18 2.88 -8.89
C SER A 295 6.76 1.97 -7.74
N LYS A 296 7.54 1.95 -6.67
CA LYS A 296 7.16 1.26 -5.43
C LYS A 296 5.88 1.82 -4.80
N SER A 297 5.60 3.12 -4.99
CA SER A 297 4.42 3.79 -4.45
C SER A 297 3.14 3.51 -5.25
N ASN A 298 3.27 3.11 -6.52
CA ASN A 298 2.14 2.77 -7.38
C ASN A 298 2.53 1.66 -8.36
N MET A 299 2.50 0.42 -7.86
CA MET A 299 2.81 -0.78 -8.64
C MET A 299 1.81 -1.06 -9.78
N ASN A 300 0.71 -0.29 -9.89
CA ASN A 300 -0.31 -0.51 -10.91
C ASN A 300 -0.11 0.36 -12.14
N LYS A 301 0.47 1.57 -12.00
CA LYS A 301 0.70 2.48 -13.11
C LYS A 301 2.04 2.15 -13.81
N PRO A 302 2.03 1.63 -15.05
CA PRO A 302 3.26 1.45 -15.81
C PRO A 302 3.83 2.80 -16.24
N GLU A 303 5.15 2.86 -16.32
CA GLU A 303 5.89 3.94 -16.95
C GLU A 303 6.85 3.35 -17.99
N GLU A 304 7.25 4.17 -18.95
CA GLU A 304 8.19 3.76 -19.99
C GLU A 304 9.63 3.73 -19.47
N ASN A 305 10.42 2.76 -19.91
CA ASN A 305 11.86 2.73 -19.66
C ASN A 305 12.62 3.50 -20.77
N THR A 306 12.50 4.82 -20.76
CA THR A 306 13.12 5.72 -21.74
C THR A 306 14.63 5.89 -21.57
N SER A 307 15.15 5.64 -20.35
CA SER A 307 16.61 5.63 -20.09
C SER A 307 17.29 4.34 -20.55
N TYR A 308 16.51 3.31 -20.91
CA TYR A 308 17.00 1.96 -21.23
C TYR A 308 17.90 1.43 -20.10
N GLY A 309 17.53 1.76 -18.87
CA GLY A 309 18.30 1.43 -17.69
C GLY A 309 18.07 -0.01 -17.29
N TYR A 310 19.12 -0.66 -16.82
CA TYR A 310 19.05 -2.00 -16.28
C TYR A 310 19.88 -2.14 -15.00
N ILE A 311 19.48 -3.11 -14.18
CA ILE A 311 20.30 -3.60 -13.07
C ILE A 311 20.41 -5.12 -13.14
N PHE A 312 21.58 -5.63 -12.78
CA PHE A 312 21.76 -7.03 -12.42
C PHE A 312 21.71 -7.18 -10.90
N LYS A 313 20.99 -8.21 -10.45
CA LYS A 313 21.08 -8.74 -9.09
C LYS A 313 21.76 -10.10 -9.17
N LEU A 314 22.72 -10.33 -8.28
CA LEU A 314 23.39 -11.61 -8.12
C LEU A 314 22.93 -12.25 -6.81
N PHE A 315 22.63 -13.54 -6.86
CA PHE A 315 22.37 -14.37 -5.71
C PHE A 315 23.35 -15.55 -5.72
N ILE A 316 23.96 -15.82 -4.58
CA ILE A 316 24.80 -17.00 -4.34
C ILE A 316 24.17 -17.75 -3.18
N ASP A 317 23.79 -19.00 -3.40
CA ASP A 317 23.08 -19.85 -2.42
C ASP A 317 21.82 -19.17 -1.85
N GLY A 318 21.08 -18.49 -2.73
CA GLY A 318 19.88 -17.73 -2.38
C GLY A 318 20.15 -16.38 -1.70
N GLN A 319 21.39 -16.08 -1.31
CA GLN A 319 21.76 -14.81 -0.69
C GLN A 319 22.10 -13.76 -1.73
N LYS A 320 21.41 -12.60 -1.69
CA LYS A 320 21.71 -11.48 -2.56
C LYS A 320 23.11 -10.93 -2.27
N LYS A 321 23.96 -10.88 -3.29
CA LYS A 321 25.26 -10.20 -3.25
C LYS A 321 25.13 -8.82 -3.87
N THR A 322 25.70 -7.83 -3.19
CA THR A 322 25.72 -6.44 -3.63
C THR A 322 27.14 -5.99 -3.85
N ASP A 323 27.35 -5.23 -4.91
CA ASP A 323 28.59 -4.51 -5.14
C ASP A 323 28.36 -3.05 -4.74
N SER A 324 28.33 -2.12 -5.71
CA SER A 324 28.09 -0.70 -5.47
C SER A 324 26.60 -0.37 -5.44
N PHE A 325 26.18 0.51 -4.52
CA PHE A 325 24.80 1.03 -4.40
C PHE A 325 23.71 -0.06 -4.26
N GLY A 326 24.02 -1.20 -3.63
CA GLY A 326 23.04 -2.23 -3.30
C GLY A 326 22.57 -3.11 -4.48
N VAL A 327 23.28 -3.08 -5.62
CA VAL A 327 23.08 -3.95 -6.79
C VAL A 327 24.41 -4.58 -7.24
N PHE A 328 24.36 -5.64 -8.06
CA PHE A 328 25.59 -6.27 -8.59
C PHE A 328 26.19 -5.42 -9.72
N LEU A 329 25.35 -4.97 -10.66
CA LEU A 329 25.76 -4.11 -11.76
C LEU A 329 24.57 -3.22 -12.15
N THR A 330 24.86 -2.01 -12.60
CA THR A 330 23.87 -1.09 -13.19
C THR A 330 24.44 -0.49 -14.46
N GLY A 331 23.58 -0.21 -15.44
CA GLY A 331 23.97 0.39 -16.69
C GLY A 331 22.77 0.89 -17.49
N ASN A 332 23.08 1.52 -18.61
CA ASN A 332 22.09 1.92 -19.60
C ASN A 332 22.54 1.36 -20.95
N PHE A 333 21.60 0.81 -21.72
CA PHE A 333 21.85 0.56 -23.12
C PHE A 333 21.84 1.88 -23.90
N ASN A 334 22.57 1.93 -25.01
CA ASN A 334 22.39 3.04 -25.93
C ASN A 334 20.99 2.97 -26.57
N GLN A 335 20.57 4.05 -27.23
CA GLN A 335 19.19 4.17 -27.72
C GLN A 335 18.80 3.03 -28.69
N ASP A 336 19.70 2.64 -29.59
CA ASP A 336 19.42 1.62 -30.60
C ASP A 336 19.33 0.23 -29.97
N GLN A 337 20.25 -0.06 -29.05
CA GLN A 337 20.25 -1.27 -28.22
C GLN A 337 18.98 -1.38 -27.39
N GLY A 338 18.66 -0.35 -26.61
CA GLY A 338 17.51 -0.34 -25.71
C GLY A 338 16.18 -0.53 -26.41
N LYS A 339 16.02 0.08 -27.60
CA LYS A 339 14.78 0.00 -28.39
C LYS A 339 14.62 -1.30 -29.15
N THR A 340 15.70 -1.83 -29.73
CA THR A 340 15.59 -2.85 -30.78
C THR A 340 16.16 -4.21 -30.41
N TRP A 341 17.05 -4.28 -29.41
CA TRP A 341 17.68 -5.55 -29.05
C TRP A 341 16.76 -6.36 -28.15
N ALA A 342 16.47 -7.59 -28.60
CA ALA A 342 15.83 -8.62 -27.79
C ALA A 342 16.87 -9.60 -27.20
N THR A 343 18.16 -9.27 -27.29
CA THR A 343 19.25 -10.11 -26.76
C THR A 343 20.49 -9.31 -26.43
N TYR A 344 21.28 -9.77 -25.45
CA TYR A 344 22.50 -9.11 -24.99
C TYR A 344 23.57 -10.12 -24.55
N GLN A 345 24.84 -9.80 -24.79
CA GLN A 345 25.97 -10.58 -24.32
C GLN A 345 26.37 -10.09 -22.92
N PHE A 346 26.50 -11.02 -21.97
CA PHE A 346 26.93 -10.77 -20.60
C PHE A 346 28.11 -11.68 -20.30
N ALA A 347 29.14 -11.22 -19.60
CA ALA A 347 30.30 -12.07 -19.28
C ALA A 347 30.84 -11.72 -17.89
N PRO A 348 30.38 -12.39 -16.82
CA PRO A 348 30.90 -12.14 -15.48
C PRO A 348 32.33 -12.67 -15.31
N ASN A 349 32.81 -13.60 -16.14
CA ASN A 349 34.20 -14.07 -16.08
C ASN A 349 34.77 -14.32 -17.49
N PRO A 350 35.09 -13.26 -18.25
CA PRO A 350 35.67 -13.41 -19.59
C PRO A 350 37.13 -13.87 -19.44
N ILE A 351 37.46 -15.08 -19.93
CA ILE A 351 38.84 -15.57 -20.02
C ILE A 351 39.12 -15.93 -21.49
N PRO A 352 40.13 -15.31 -22.15
CA PRO A 352 40.97 -14.23 -21.64
C PRO A 352 40.15 -12.97 -21.33
N PHE A 353 40.69 -12.11 -20.47
CA PHE A 353 40.00 -10.89 -20.06
C PHE A 353 39.73 -9.98 -21.24
N ASP A 354 38.50 -9.49 -21.29
CA ASP A 354 38.03 -8.56 -22.30
C ASP A 354 37.59 -7.26 -21.61
N LYS A 355 38.19 -6.15 -22.05
CA LYS A 355 37.95 -4.81 -21.50
C LYS A 355 36.48 -4.39 -21.63
N ASP A 356 35.77 -4.92 -22.63
CA ASP A 356 34.36 -4.60 -22.89
C ASP A 356 33.45 -5.16 -21.79
N PHE A 357 33.92 -6.14 -21.02
CA PHE A 357 33.24 -6.74 -19.86
C PHE A 357 33.96 -6.47 -18.53
N SER A 358 34.82 -5.46 -18.49
CA SER A 358 35.65 -5.15 -17.32
C SER A 358 34.85 -4.89 -16.05
N ARG A 359 33.66 -4.27 -16.18
CA ARG A 359 32.78 -3.97 -15.05
C ARG A 359 32.15 -5.23 -14.47
N GLU A 360 31.61 -6.09 -15.33
CA GLU A 360 31.03 -7.38 -15.02
C GLU A 360 32.07 -8.27 -14.32
N ALA A 361 33.27 -8.36 -14.91
CA ALA A 361 34.37 -9.16 -14.41
C ALA A 361 34.88 -8.69 -13.03
N ALA A 362 34.99 -7.37 -12.83
CA ALA A 362 35.41 -6.81 -11.55
C ALA A 362 34.35 -7.06 -10.45
N ALA A 363 33.07 -6.88 -10.76
CA ALA A 363 31.98 -7.15 -9.82
C ALA A 363 31.90 -8.65 -9.47
N TRP A 364 32.07 -9.53 -10.47
CA TRP A 364 32.12 -10.97 -10.25
C TRP A 364 33.28 -11.38 -9.36
N ARG A 365 34.49 -10.88 -9.62
CA ARG A 365 35.67 -11.15 -8.80
C ARG A 365 35.41 -10.86 -7.32
N ARG A 366 34.89 -9.68 -7.00
CA ARG A 366 34.53 -9.31 -5.61
C ARG A 366 33.44 -10.19 -5.01
N ALA A 367 32.44 -10.58 -5.81
CA ALA A 367 31.33 -11.40 -5.31
C ALA A 367 31.71 -12.88 -5.10
N ALA A 368 32.64 -13.40 -5.92
CA ALA A 368 33.12 -14.77 -5.85
C ALA A 368 34.35 -14.91 -4.92
N GLN A 369 34.94 -13.79 -4.50
CA GLN A 369 36.01 -13.76 -3.50
C GLN A 369 35.49 -14.32 -2.17
N GLY A 370 36.25 -15.24 -1.59
CA GLY A 370 35.92 -15.83 -0.29
C GLY A 370 34.83 -16.90 -0.31
N LEU A 371 34.41 -17.39 -1.49
CA LEU A 371 33.58 -18.60 -1.55
C LEU A 371 34.36 -19.79 -0.99
N SER A 372 33.73 -20.53 -0.08
CA SER A 372 34.29 -21.76 0.50
C SER A 372 34.38 -22.86 -0.56
N PRO A 373 35.25 -23.88 -0.37
CA PRO A 373 35.20 -25.07 -1.22
C PRO A 373 33.81 -25.74 -1.17
N GLY A 374 33.28 -26.11 -2.32
CA GLY A 374 31.93 -26.68 -2.45
C GLY A 374 31.23 -26.37 -3.77
N SER A 375 29.95 -26.70 -3.85
CA SER A 375 29.08 -26.35 -4.98
C SER A 375 28.13 -25.24 -4.56
N HIS A 376 28.15 -24.14 -5.29
CA HIS A 376 27.33 -22.95 -5.04
C HIS A 376 26.28 -22.76 -6.13
N ALA A 377 25.06 -22.41 -5.74
CA ALA A 377 23.99 -22.05 -6.68
C ALA A 377 24.10 -20.56 -7.04
N ILE A 378 24.40 -20.27 -8.30
CA ILE A 378 24.53 -18.90 -8.82
C ILE A 378 23.28 -18.53 -9.61
N ARG A 379 22.70 -17.38 -9.30
CA ARG A 379 21.55 -16.81 -10.02
C ARG A 379 21.77 -15.34 -10.32
N PHE A 380 21.65 -14.99 -11.60
CA PHE A 380 21.61 -13.62 -12.08
C PHE A 380 20.18 -13.25 -12.50
N GLU A 381 19.75 -12.05 -12.10
CA GLU A 381 18.50 -11.46 -12.54
C GLU A 381 18.75 -10.11 -13.18
N LEU A 382 18.28 -9.92 -14.41
CA LEU A 382 18.27 -8.63 -15.07
C LEU A 382 16.91 -7.98 -14.87
N TRP A 383 16.90 -6.72 -14.42
CA TRP A 383 15.68 -5.93 -14.24
C TRP A 383 15.76 -4.66 -15.07
N GLY A 384 14.64 -4.24 -15.67
CA GLY A 384 14.53 -2.92 -16.29
C GLY A 384 14.31 -1.86 -15.22
N VAL A 385 15.03 -0.74 -15.31
CA VAL A 385 14.93 0.38 -14.36
C VAL A 385 14.94 1.74 -15.04
N GLN A 386 14.26 2.70 -14.43
CA GLN A 386 14.36 4.12 -14.76
C GLN A 386 14.26 4.93 -13.47
N GLY A 387 15.37 5.51 -13.01
CA GLY A 387 15.41 6.20 -11.71
C GLY A 387 15.00 5.24 -10.57
N GLN A 388 13.89 5.55 -9.90
CA GLN A 388 13.34 4.71 -8.81
C GLN A 388 12.34 3.63 -9.29
N PHE A 389 12.03 3.60 -10.58
CA PHE A 389 11.08 2.66 -11.18
C PHE A 389 11.80 1.37 -11.58
N GLN A 390 11.14 0.22 -11.42
CA GLN A 390 11.67 -1.09 -11.78
C GLN A 390 10.59 -1.93 -12.47
N SER A 391 10.96 -2.85 -13.35
CA SER A 391 10.05 -3.88 -13.85
C SER A 391 9.46 -4.72 -12.72
N LYS A 392 8.25 -5.26 -12.91
CA LYS A 392 7.55 -6.11 -11.91
C LYS A 392 8.25 -7.44 -11.68
N GLU A 393 8.84 -7.97 -12.74
CA GLU A 393 9.57 -9.23 -12.76
C GLU A 393 10.94 -9.00 -13.39
N PRO A 394 11.93 -9.88 -13.14
CA PRO A 394 13.15 -9.89 -13.93
C PRO A 394 12.83 -10.01 -15.42
N VAL A 395 13.46 -9.17 -16.24
CA VAL A 395 13.42 -9.26 -17.70
C VAL A 395 14.04 -10.56 -18.18
N ALA A 396 15.07 -11.03 -17.46
CA ALA A 396 15.63 -12.35 -17.67
C ALA A 396 16.27 -12.90 -16.39
N VAL A 397 16.28 -14.23 -16.27
CA VAL A 397 16.95 -14.97 -15.19
C VAL A 397 17.91 -16.00 -15.78
N GLY A 398 19.09 -16.11 -15.20
CA GLY A 398 20.10 -17.10 -15.57
C GLY A 398 20.67 -17.78 -14.33
N GLU A 399 20.80 -19.11 -14.38
CA GLU A 399 21.26 -19.90 -13.25
C GLU A 399 22.33 -20.91 -13.68
N PHE A 400 23.30 -21.17 -12.81
CA PHE A 400 24.30 -22.22 -12.96
C PHE A 400 24.88 -22.64 -11.60
N SER A 401 25.54 -23.79 -11.55
CA SER A 401 26.31 -24.26 -10.40
C SER A 401 27.78 -23.91 -10.55
N LEU A 402 28.36 -23.29 -9.52
CA LEU A 402 29.78 -22.98 -9.44
C LEU A 402 30.46 -23.95 -8.47
N VAL A 403 31.40 -24.74 -8.98
CA VAL A 403 32.21 -25.67 -8.20
C VAL A 403 33.51 -24.97 -7.84
N VAL A 404 33.75 -24.83 -6.53
CA VAL A 404 34.97 -24.25 -5.97
C VAL A 404 35.75 -25.40 -5.32
N ALA A 405 36.87 -25.80 -5.91
CA ALA A 405 37.76 -26.77 -5.28
C ALA A 405 38.58 -26.12 -4.14
N ALA A 406 39.15 -26.94 -3.26
CA ALA A 406 40.08 -26.45 -2.27
C ALA A 406 41.28 -25.78 -2.96
N GLY A 407 41.55 -24.52 -2.62
CA GLY A 407 42.60 -23.72 -3.25
C GLY A 407 42.22 -23.10 -4.60
N ASP A 408 41.01 -23.33 -5.13
CA ASP A 408 40.55 -22.60 -6.33
C ASP A 408 40.50 -21.10 -6.04
N ARG A 409 40.85 -20.32 -7.06
CA ARG A 409 40.84 -18.85 -7.03
C ARG A 409 40.19 -18.30 -8.29
N VAL A 410 39.62 -17.11 -8.19
CA VAL A 410 39.16 -16.39 -9.38
C VAL A 410 40.38 -15.96 -10.17
N ALA A 411 40.39 -16.21 -11.48
CA ALA A 411 41.50 -15.80 -12.33
C ALA A 411 41.70 -14.28 -12.23
N PRO A 412 42.95 -13.81 -12.03
CA PRO A 412 43.23 -12.39 -12.03
C PRO A 412 42.87 -11.78 -13.39
N GLY A 413 42.23 -10.61 -13.36
CA GLY A 413 41.64 -10.03 -14.56
C GLY A 413 42.64 -9.38 -15.52
N LEU A 414 43.74 -8.84 -15.02
CA LEU A 414 44.72 -8.12 -15.84
C LEU A 414 46.11 -8.72 -15.65
N THR A 415 46.94 -8.59 -16.69
CA THR A 415 48.37 -8.85 -16.56
C THR A 415 49.04 -7.61 -15.97
N PHE A 416 49.92 -7.80 -14.98
CA PHE A 416 50.77 -6.72 -14.50
C PHE A 416 51.56 -6.08 -15.65
N PRO A 417 51.56 -4.75 -15.81
CA PRO A 417 52.27 -4.11 -16.92
C PRO A 417 53.77 -4.45 -16.95
N HIS A 418 54.30 -4.56 -18.17
CA HIS A 418 55.75 -4.66 -18.39
C HIS A 418 56.38 -3.26 -18.39
N ASP A 419 57.68 -3.19 -18.13
CA ASP A 419 58.42 -1.94 -18.27
C ASP A 419 58.45 -1.46 -19.72
N SER A 420 58.32 -0.15 -19.91
CA SER A 420 58.51 0.54 -21.19
C SER A 420 59.67 1.55 -21.15
N TYR A 421 60.38 1.60 -20.02
CA TYR A 421 61.53 2.46 -19.81
C TYR A 421 62.72 2.01 -20.65
N LYS A 422 63.33 2.96 -21.38
CA LYS A 422 64.44 2.70 -22.30
C LYS A 422 65.83 2.92 -21.68
N GLY A 423 65.89 3.44 -20.45
CA GLY A 423 67.16 3.70 -19.77
C GLY A 423 67.77 2.44 -19.15
N SER A 424 69.10 2.36 -19.11
CA SER A 424 69.84 1.21 -18.57
C SER A 424 69.77 1.08 -17.04
N ASN A 425 69.36 2.12 -16.33
CA ASN A 425 69.31 2.20 -14.87
C ASN A 425 67.93 1.83 -14.28
N ILE A 426 67.18 0.95 -14.93
CA ILE A 426 65.79 0.64 -14.57
C ILE A 426 65.60 0.18 -13.11
N GLU A 427 66.50 -0.66 -12.58
CA GLU A 427 66.40 -1.15 -11.20
C GLU A 427 66.55 -0.03 -10.16
N ALA A 428 67.44 0.93 -10.44
CA ALA A 428 67.60 2.10 -9.57
C ALA A 428 66.33 2.96 -9.58
N VAL A 429 65.72 3.16 -10.77
CA VAL A 429 64.46 3.89 -10.91
C VAL A 429 63.33 3.18 -10.16
N ARG A 430 63.18 1.86 -10.29
CA ARG A 430 62.15 1.08 -9.57
C ARG A 430 62.31 1.22 -8.05
N ARG A 431 63.54 1.09 -7.54
CA ARG A 431 63.81 1.26 -6.10
C ARG A 431 63.40 2.66 -5.64
N SER A 432 63.84 3.70 -6.34
CA SER A 432 63.47 5.08 -6.01
C SER A 432 61.97 5.36 -6.12
N MET A 433 61.25 4.73 -7.06
CA MET A 433 59.79 4.82 -7.14
C MET A 433 59.12 4.19 -5.92
N ALA A 434 59.56 3.00 -5.52
CA ALA A 434 58.99 2.32 -4.36
C ALA A 434 59.24 3.10 -3.06
N GLU A 435 60.45 3.66 -2.88
CA GLU A 435 60.75 4.53 -1.73
C GLU A 435 59.92 5.82 -1.74
N ALA A 436 59.71 6.41 -2.93
CA ALA A 436 58.93 7.64 -3.08
C ALA A 436 57.44 7.50 -2.70
N LEU A 437 56.94 6.27 -2.55
CA LEU A 437 55.57 5.97 -2.11
C LEU A 437 55.45 5.83 -0.59
N VAL A 438 56.54 5.55 0.12
CA VAL A 438 56.53 5.33 1.57
C VAL A 438 56.25 6.65 2.29
N GLY A 439 55.15 6.69 3.05
CA GLY A 439 54.59 7.90 3.67
C GLY A 439 53.41 8.46 2.88
N PRO A 440 53.60 8.96 1.63
CA PRO A 440 52.51 9.54 0.86
C PRO A 440 51.41 8.56 0.43
N VAL A 441 51.74 7.29 0.20
CA VAL A 441 50.79 6.28 -0.34
C VAL A 441 50.84 4.96 0.45
N ALA A 442 52.03 4.48 0.75
CA ALA A 442 52.27 3.21 1.47
C ALA A 442 52.72 3.49 2.90
N LYS A 443 52.35 2.64 3.88
CA LYS A 443 52.84 2.84 5.26
C LYS A 443 54.31 2.47 5.38
N ASN A 444 54.74 1.45 4.65
CA ASN A 444 56.11 0.97 4.63
C ASN A 444 56.45 0.34 3.27
N ARG A 445 57.74 0.07 3.04
CA ARG A 445 58.24 -0.47 1.78
C ARG A 445 57.72 -1.88 1.46
N ASN A 446 57.36 -2.67 2.45
CA ASN A 446 56.96 -4.08 2.26
C ASN A 446 55.56 -4.22 1.65
N GLU A 447 54.75 -3.16 1.67
CA GLU A 447 53.46 -3.12 0.97
C GLU A 447 53.62 -3.08 -0.57
N VAL A 448 54.81 -2.76 -1.08
CA VAL A 448 55.10 -2.72 -2.52
C VAL A 448 55.80 -4.01 -2.95
N LEU A 449 55.08 -4.90 -3.63
CA LEU A 449 55.62 -6.17 -4.15
C LEU A 449 56.50 -5.96 -5.37
N LYS A 450 56.03 -5.15 -6.34
CA LYS A 450 56.69 -4.99 -7.64
C LYS A 450 56.44 -3.60 -8.20
N VAL A 451 57.38 -3.09 -8.98
CA VAL A 451 57.21 -1.84 -9.74
C VAL A 451 57.59 -2.10 -11.19
N ALA A 452 56.72 -1.70 -12.13
CA ALA A 452 57.04 -1.59 -13.55
C ALA A 452 57.16 -0.11 -13.92
N VAL A 453 58.24 0.27 -14.60
CA VAL A 453 58.46 1.63 -15.08
C VAL A 453 57.77 1.79 -16.43
N THR A 454 56.57 2.37 -16.43
CA THR A 454 55.64 2.39 -17.58
C THR A 454 55.77 3.64 -18.47
N GLY A 455 56.79 4.46 -18.26
CA GLY A 455 57.12 5.57 -19.15
C GLY A 455 58.58 5.98 -19.12
N ASN A 456 58.96 6.83 -20.07
CA ASN A 456 60.27 7.49 -20.10
C ASN A 456 60.23 8.85 -19.40
N TRP A 457 61.40 9.35 -19.01
CA TRP A 457 61.54 10.70 -18.45
C TRP A 457 60.99 11.75 -19.42
N LYS A 458 60.16 12.64 -18.91
CA LYS A 458 59.72 13.85 -19.62
C LYS A 458 60.15 15.05 -18.81
N GLU A 459 60.99 15.89 -19.40
CA GLU A 459 61.41 17.13 -18.77
C GLU A 459 60.36 18.24 -18.95
N GLY A 460 60.40 19.20 -18.04
CA GLY A 460 59.57 20.39 -18.08
C GLY A 460 60.15 21.48 -17.20
N VAL A 461 59.48 22.63 -17.21
CA VAL A 461 59.85 23.80 -16.40
C VAL A 461 58.61 24.25 -15.65
N TYR A 462 58.75 24.51 -14.35
CA TYR A 462 57.66 25.07 -13.56
C TYR A 462 57.37 26.51 -14.02
N SER A 463 56.10 26.86 -14.19
CA SER A 463 55.69 28.15 -14.72
C SER A 463 56.04 29.33 -13.80
N ASP A 464 55.99 29.09 -12.49
CA ASP A 464 56.22 30.06 -11.41
C ASP A 464 57.71 30.24 -11.10
N THR A 465 58.40 29.16 -10.73
CA THR A 465 59.78 29.18 -10.25
C THR A 465 60.81 29.13 -11.36
N LYS A 466 60.40 28.82 -12.60
CA LYS A 466 61.27 28.52 -13.74
C LYS A 466 62.27 27.37 -13.49
N ASN A 467 62.11 26.63 -12.39
CA ASN A 467 62.94 25.47 -12.09
C ASN A 467 62.62 24.32 -13.05
N ARG A 468 63.66 23.62 -13.51
CA ARG A 468 63.51 22.41 -14.32
C ARG A 468 63.04 21.25 -13.45
N TYR A 469 62.22 20.38 -14.02
CA TYR A 469 61.83 19.12 -13.43
C TYR A 469 61.78 18.02 -14.49
N ARG A 470 61.80 16.77 -14.04
CA ARG A 470 61.48 15.61 -14.88
C ARG A 470 60.43 14.75 -14.21
N LYS A 471 59.53 14.20 -15.01
CA LYS A 471 58.47 13.28 -14.57
C LYS A 471 58.62 11.93 -15.23
N ILE A 472 58.18 10.90 -14.52
CA ILE A 472 58.14 9.51 -15.01
C ILE A 472 56.92 8.81 -14.40
N SER A 473 56.40 7.79 -15.07
CA SER A 473 55.25 7.02 -14.61
C SER A 473 55.68 5.60 -14.28
N GLY A 474 55.07 5.02 -13.24
CA GLY A 474 55.33 3.65 -12.82
C GLY A 474 54.07 2.99 -12.29
N THR A 475 53.88 1.72 -12.63
CA THR A 475 52.81 0.88 -12.10
C THR A 475 53.33 0.05 -10.95
N VAL A 476 52.61 0.05 -9.85
CA VAL A 476 53.03 -0.56 -8.59
C VAL A 476 52.07 -1.68 -8.26
N LEU A 477 52.60 -2.86 -8.00
CA LEU A 477 51.86 -4.00 -7.49
C LEU A 477 51.91 -3.98 -5.96
N TRP A 478 50.74 -4.03 -5.35
CA TRP A 478 50.56 -3.97 -3.90
C TRP A 478 50.52 -5.37 -3.30
N TYR A 479 50.97 -5.47 -2.04
CA TYR A 479 50.85 -6.66 -1.23
C TYR A 479 49.39 -7.07 -1.10
N ASP A 480 49.14 -8.37 -1.15
CA ASP A 480 47.82 -8.93 -0.95
C ASP A 480 47.50 -9.01 0.53
N GLU A 481 46.78 -8.00 1.01
CA GLU A 481 46.39 -7.87 2.41
C GLU A 481 45.42 -8.97 2.88
N ASN A 482 44.70 -9.63 1.97
CA ASN A 482 43.64 -10.58 2.30
C ASN A 482 44.01 -12.05 1.97
N ASN A 483 45.19 -12.26 1.38
CA ASN A 483 45.76 -13.57 1.04
C ASN A 483 44.89 -14.40 0.07
N ASP A 484 44.19 -13.73 -0.85
CA ASP A 484 43.44 -14.35 -1.95
C ASP A 484 44.27 -14.63 -3.21
N SER A 485 45.57 -14.33 -3.17
CA SER A 485 46.53 -14.44 -4.28
C SER A 485 46.24 -13.49 -5.46
N VAL A 486 45.42 -12.45 -5.24
CA VAL A 486 45.09 -11.40 -6.20
C VAL A 486 45.65 -10.07 -5.70
N CYS A 487 46.64 -9.57 -6.42
CA CYS A 487 47.33 -8.34 -6.07
C CYS A 487 46.79 -7.19 -6.92
N ARG A 488 46.44 -6.08 -6.26
CA ARG A 488 46.03 -4.86 -6.97
C ARG A 488 47.26 -4.11 -7.47
N PHE A 489 47.18 -3.56 -8.67
CA PHE A 489 48.15 -2.60 -9.17
C PHE A 489 47.53 -1.25 -9.49
N THR A 490 48.31 -0.20 -9.25
CA THR A 490 47.93 1.19 -9.49
C THR A 490 49.08 1.93 -10.16
N THR A 491 48.76 2.84 -11.09
CA THR A 491 49.78 3.63 -11.79
C THR A 491 49.92 5.03 -11.21
N TYR A 492 51.16 5.43 -10.96
CA TYR A 492 51.52 6.69 -10.33
C TYR A 492 52.43 7.53 -11.21
N ASN A 493 52.39 8.84 -11.00
CA ASN A 493 53.34 9.78 -11.55
C ASN A 493 54.33 10.22 -10.47
N PHE A 494 55.60 10.20 -10.82
CA PHE A 494 56.71 10.61 -9.97
C PHE A 494 57.41 11.81 -10.58
N ILE A 495 58.03 12.63 -9.72
CA ILE A 495 58.73 13.83 -10.13
C ILE A 495 60.07 13.94 -9.42
N SER A 496 61.02 14.57 -10.10
CA SER A 496 62.35 14.87 -9.61
C SER A 496 62.74 16.26 -10.12
N ASN A 497 63.14 17.15 -9.22
CA ASN A 497 63.49 18.53 -9.55
C ASN A 497 64.98 18.61 -9.90
N HIS A 498 65.36 19.55 -10.75
CA HIS A 498 66.77 19.78 -11.08
C HIS A 498 67.47 20.44 -9.87
N ALA A 499 68.65 19.93 -9.51
CA ALA A 499 69.40 20.37 -8.32
C ALA A 499 70.71 21.11 -8.68
N GLY A 500 70.88 21.51 -9.94
CA GLY A 500 72.12 22.10 -10.45
C GLY A 500 73.04 21.09 -11.13
N GLY A 501 73.85 21.55 -12.11
CA GLY A 501 74.73 20.69 -12.91
C GLY A 501 73.96 19.57 -13.64
N THR A 502 74.44 18.34 -13.54
CA THR A 502 73.77 17.13 -14.04
C THR A 502 72.90 16.43 -12.97
N ASN A 503 72.79 17.02 -11.77
CA ASN A 503 72.15 16.40 -10.62
C ASN A 503 70.64 16.67 -10.57
N TRP A 504 69.93 15.67 -10.05
CA TRP A 504 68.48 15.68 -9.88
C TRP A 504 68.16 15.27 -8.45
N THR A 505 67.12 15.85 -7.84
CA THR A 505 66.67 15.46 -6.50
C THR A 505 66.16 14.02 -6.52
N PRO A 506 66.09 13.35 -5.34
CA PRO A 506 65.38 12.07 -5.22
C PRO A 506 63.97 12.14 -5.80
N LEU A 507 63.49 11.00 -6.30
CA LEU A 507 62.11 10.86 -6.78
C LEU A 507 61.15 11.07 -5.61
N ARG A 508 60.07 11.78 -5.88
CA ARG A 508 58.94 11.94 -4.95
C ARG A 508 57.63 11.62 -5.66
N PHE A 509 56.67 11.08 -4.91
CA PHE A 509 55.30 10.95 -5.36
C PHE A 509 54.76 12.31 -5.81
N LYS A 510 54.12 12.36 -7.00
CA LYS A 510 53.47 13.56 -7.51
C LYS A 510 51.95 13.43 -7.49
N SER A 511 51.43 12.37 -8.10
CA SER A 511 50.00 12.16 -8.23
C SER A 511 49.66 10.73 -8.63
N PHE A 512 48.40 10.36 -8.46
CA PHE A 512 47.81 9.26 -9.21
C PHE A 512 47.84 9.58 -10.71
N CYS A 513 47.99 8.55 -11.55
CA CYS A 513 47.83 8.72 -12.98
C CYS A 513 46.35 8.55 -13.37
N ASN A 514 45.68 9.68 -13.62
CA ASN A 514 44.30 9.67 -14.10
C ASN A 514 44.26 9.07 -15.52
N GLY A 515 43.49 8.00 -15.71
CA GLY A 515 43.33 7.31 -17.00
C GLY A 515 44.46 6.33 -17.36
N CYS A 516 45.42 6.08 -16.46
CA CYS A 516 46.35 4.96 -16.61
C CYS A 516 45.71 3.62 -16.20
N PRO A 517 46.27 2.48 -16.65
CA PRO A 517 45.83 1.17 -16.20
C PRO A 517 45.93 1.01 -14.67
N GLU A 518 44.87 0.49 -14.09
CA GLU A 518 44.79 -0.03 -12.73
C GLU A 518 43.93 -1.31 -12.75
N GLY A 519 44.14 -2.18 -11.77
CA GLY A 519 43.29 -3.36 -11.59
C GLY A 519 44.01 -4.49 -10.89
N ASP A 520 43.54 -5.72 -11.14
CA ASP A 520 43.92 -6.89 -10.34
C ASP A 520 44.70 -7.89 -11.19
N THR A 521 45.85 -8.35 -10.69
CA THR A 521 46.71 -9.37 -11.31
C THR A 521 47.02 -10.48 -10.30
N GLY A 522 47.54 -11.62 -10.76
CA GLY A 522 48.02 -12.66 -9.85
C GLY A 522 49.21 -12.14 -9.04
N CYS A 523 49.23 -12.45 -7.75
CA CYS A 523 50.39 -12.18 -6.91
C CYS A 523 51.60 -13.03 -7.35
N PRO A 524 52.83 -12.47 -7.29
CA PRO A 524 54.07 -13.17 -7.61
C PRO A 524 54.44 -14.27 -6.61
#